data_AF-A0A919G3F6-F1
#
_entry.id   AF-A0A919G3F6-F1
#
_cell.length_a   1.000
_cell.length_b   1.000
_cell.length_c   1.000
_cell.angle_alpha   90.00
_cell.angle_beta   90.00
_cell.angle_gamma   90.00
#
_symmetry.space_group_name_H-M   'P 1'
#
loop_
_entity.id
_entity.type
_entity.pdbx_description
1 polymer ?
#
loop_
_entity_poly.entity_id
_entity_poly.type
_entity_poly.pdbx_seq_one_letter_code
_entity_poly.pdbx_strand_id
1 'polypeptide(L)'
;MLKNRAIAQKLGSVMVAGLLVLSAGVAVAAAPASATSCNSWRGQKVNDHGLDSFRAGAACTEINSNHKVRAQLVRDAAKDKFSDYFTTENKSYYSVWVTCYAGCSDDYQVASR
;
A
#
# COMPACT_ATOMS: atom_id res chain seq x y z
N MET A 1 40.94 61.60 -47.74
CA MET A 1 42.29 60.98 -47.59
C MET A 1 42.13 59.47 -47.55
N LEU A 2 42.83 58.73 -48.43
CA LEU A 2 42.91 57.26 -48.45
C LEU A 2 43.83 56.72 -47.33
N LYS A 3 43.49 55.52 -46.80
CA LYS A 3 44.36 54.34 -46.50
C LYS A 3 43.59 53.40 -45.53
N ASN A 4 43.01 52.28 -45.98
CA ASN A 4 43.60 50.93 -46.12
C ASN A 4 44.58 50.50 -45.01
N ARG A 5 44.21 49.52 -44.17
CA ARG A 5 44.83 48.17 -44.09
C ARG A 5 44.20 47.23 -43.02
N ALA A 6 43.55 46.20 -43.55
CA ALA A 6 43.46 44.78 -43.21
C ALA A 6 44.32 44.09 -42.11
N ILE A 7 43.66 43.09 -41.48
CA ILE A 7 44.04 41.68 -41.15
C ILE A 7 44.99 41.40 -39.96
N ALA A 8 44.47 40.66 -38.96
CA ALA A 8 44.98 39.32 -38.60
C ALA A 8 44.06 38.59 -37.60
N GLN A 9 43.65 37.38 -38.01
CA GLN A 9 42.91 36.39 -37.25
C GLN A 9 43.76 35.82 -36.11
N LYS A 10 43.14 35.50 -34.97
CA LYS A 10 43.53 34.33 -34.18
C LYS A 10 42.32 33.45 -33.95
N LEU A 11 42.36 32.33 -34.67
CA LEU A 11 41.62 31.10 -34.41
C LEU A 11 41.86 30.63 -32.97
N GLY A 12 40.82 30.05 -32.36
CA GLY A 12 40.97 29.34 -31.09
C GLY A 12 39.64 28.85 -30.53
N SER A 13 39.11 27.79 -31.15
CA SER A 13 38.29 26.73 -30.52
C SER A 13 36.94 27.17 -29.91
N VAL A 14 35.81 27.07 -30.63
CA VAL A 14 34.99 25.84 -30.80
C VAL A 14 35.01 24.93 -29.58
N MET A 15 33.95 24.97 -28.77
CA MET A 15 33.35 23.76 -28.20
C MET A 15 31.84 23.91 -28.00
N VAL A 16 31.14 23.17 -28.86
CA VAL A 16 29.98 22.31 -28.58
C VAL A 16 28.66 22.99 -28.19
N ALA A 17 27.83 23.16 -29.22
CA ALA A 17 26.39 23.04 -29.13
C ALA A 17 25.99 21.69 -28.49
N GLY A 18 25.19 21.73 -27.44
CA GLY A 18 24.57 20.55 -26.83
C GLY A 18 23.06 20.80 -26.70
N LEU A 19 22.29 20.03 -27.47
CA LEU A 19 20.85 20.07 -27.65
C LEU A 19 20.04 20.31 -26.36
N LEU A 20 19.22 21.37 -26.37
CA LEU A 20 18.03 21.50 -25.53
C LEU A 20 16.81 21.11 -26.37
N VAL A 21 16.66 19.81 -26.62
CA VAL A 21 15.41 19.21 -27.13
C VAL A 21 15.19 17.92 -26.36
N LEU A 22 13.91 17.61 -26.09
CA LEU A 22 13.37 16.46 -25.35
C LEU A 22 13.41 16.65 -23.83
N SER A 23 12.29 16.71 -23.10
CA SER A 23 11.08 15.91 -23.26
C SER A 23 9.89 16.63 -22.61
N ALA A 24 8.78 16.72 -23.34
CA ALA A 24 7.46 16.89 -22.76
C ALA A 24 7.23 15.71 -21.81
N GLY A 25 7.48 15.92 -20.53
CA GLY A 25 7.15 14.96 -19.48
C GLY A 25 5.63 14.87 -19.42
N VAL A 26 5.08 13.81 -20.02
CA VAL A 26 3.70 13.43 -19.80
C VAL A 26 3.58 13.19 -18.30
N ALA A 27 2.98 14.14 -17.59
CA ALA A 27 2.54 13.95 -16.23
C ALA A 27 1.45 12.88 -16.28
N VAL A 28 1.85 11.62 -16.15
CA VAL A 28 0.92 10.53 -15.90
C VAL A 28 0.34 10.84 -14.53
N ALA A 29 -0.83 11.45 -14.50
CA ALA A 29 -1.63 11.56 -13.30
C ALA A 29 -1.87 10.13 -12.83
N ALA A 30 -1.10 9.68 -11.84
CA ALA A 30 -1.38 8.44 -11.14
C ALA A 30 -2.79 8.63 -10.56
N ALA A 31 -3.78 7.97 -11.16
CA ALA A 31 -5.10 7.88 -10.56
C ALA A 31 -4.91 7.37 -9.13
N PRO A 32 -5.59 7.97 -8.12
CA PRO A 32 -5.43 7.52 -6.75
C PRO A 32 -5.70 6.03 -6.72
N ALA A 33 -4.71 5.25 -6.29
CA ALA A 33 -4.93 3.83 -6.04
C ALA A 33 -6.06 3.75 -5.02
N SER A 34 -7.23 3.25 -5.43
CA SER A 34 -8.41 3.09 -4.56
C SER A 34 -7.97 2.48 -3.25
N ALA A 35 -8.17 3.18 -2.14
CA ALA A 35 -7.63 2.77 -0.86
C ALA A 35 -8.51 1.64 -0.29
N THR A 36 -7.89 0.59 0.25
CA THR A 36 -8.63 -0.44 1.00
C THR A 36 -9.03 0.14 2.35
N SER A 37 -10.33 0.33 2.59
CA SER A 37 -10.89 0.87 3.84
C SER A 37 -11.63 -0.23 4.59
N CYS A 38 -11.07 -0.65 5.73
CA CYS A 38 -11.61 -1.73 6.55
C CYS A 38 -11.66 -1.36 8.02
N ASN A 39 -12.63 -1.94 8.72
CA ASN A 39 -12.69 -1.95 10.16
C ASN A 39 -12.49 -3.39 10.66
N SER A 40 -11.74 -3.55 11.75
CA SER A 40 -11.64 -4.80 12.49
C SER A 40 -12.26 -4.67 13.88
N TRP A 41 -12.66 -5.80 14.45
CA TRP A 41 -13.07 -5.88 15.84
C TRP A 41 -12.83 -7.27 16.41
N ARG A 42 -12.59 -7.34 17.72
CA ARG A 42 -12.47 -8.60 18.45
C ARG A 42 -13.82 -9.07 18.98
N GLY A 43 -14.21 -10.27 18.60
CA GLY A 43 -15.30 -11.00 19.25
C GLY A 43 -14.77 -11.81 20.43
N GLN A 44 -15.51 -11.82 21.54
CA GLN A 44 -15.21 -12.63 22.73
C GLN A 44 -16.46 -13.46 23.10
N LYS A 45 -16.24 -14.73 23.44
CA LYS A 45 -17.20 -15.60 24.08
C LYS A 45 -16.67 -15.92 25.47
N VAL A 46 -17.36 -15.40 26.48
CA VAL A 46 -17.07 -15.70 27.88
C VAL A 46 -17.63 -17.08 28.19
N ASN A 47 -16.81 -17.93 28.78
CA ASN A 47 -17.23 -19.26 29.20
C ASN A 47 -17.33 -19.30 30.72
N ASP A 48 -18.50 -19.66 31.26
CA ASP A 48 -18.71 -19.76 32.72
C ASP A 48 -17.80 -20.81 33.38
N HIS A 49 -17.42 -21.83 32.59
CA HIS A 49 -16.49 -22.88 32.99
C HIS A 49 -15.46 -23.08 31.87
N GLY A 50 -14.26 -22.52 32.04
CA GLY A 50 -13.13 -22.70 31.12
C GLY A 50 -12.46 -21.38 30.74
N LEU A 51 -11.68 -21.43 29.66
CA LEU A 51 -11.01 -20.24 29.12
C LEU A 51 -11.89 -19.57 28.07
N ASP A 52 -11.89 -18.24 28.06
CA ASP A 52 -12.58 -17.43 27.06
C ASP A 52 -12.09 -17.75 25.65
N SER A 53 -13.01 -17.65 24.70
CA SER A 53 -12.72 -17.84 23.27
C SER A 53 -12.81 -16.51 22.54
N PHE A 54 -11.89 -16.28 21.62
CA PHE A 54 -11.74 -15.04 20.86
C PHE A 54 -11.75 -15.31 19.36
N ARG A 55 -12.17 -14.32 18.58
CA ARG A 55 -12.01 -14.27 17.12
C ARG A 55 -11.85 -12.84 16.66
N ALA A 56 -11.24 -12.63 15.50
CA ALA A 56 -11.26 -11.35 14.81
C ALA A 56 -12.42 -11.33 13.79
N GLY A 57 -13.08 -10.18 13.67
CA GLY A 57 -13.97 -9.83 12.58
C GLY A 57 -13.36 -8.70 11.78
N ALA A 58 -13.57 -8.71 10.45
CA ALA A 58 -13.22 -7.61 9.58
C ALA A 58 -14.35 -7.36 8.57
N ALA A 59 -14.60 -6.09 8.27
CA ALA A 59 -15.49 -5.67 7.20
C ALA A 59 -14.90 -4.44 6.51
N CYS A 60 -14.96 -4.43 5.18
CA CYS A 60 -14.44 -3.33 4.37
C CYS A 60 -15.56 -2.64 3.63
N THR A 61 -15.56 -1.31 3.64
CA THR A 61 -16.48 -0.51 2.83
C THR A 61 -15.95 -0.32 1.41
N GLU A 62 -14.63 -0.42 1.24
CA GLU A 62 -13.94 -0.32 -0.05
C GLU A 62 -12.74 -1.27 -0.07
N ILE A 63 -12.58 -2.04 -1.15
CA ILE A 63 -11.42 -2.89 -1.38
C ILE A 63 -10.91 -2.62 -2.80
N ASN A 64 -9.65 -2.18 -2.91
CA ASN A 64 -9.00 -2.03 -4.21
C ASN A 64 -9.19 -3.29 -5.07
N SER A 65 -9.45 -3.12 -6.37
CA SER A 65 -9.66 -4.24 -7.30
C SER A 65 -8.48 -5.19 -7.41
N ASN A 66 -7.27 -4.75 -7.05
CA ASN A 66 -6.05 -5.56 -7.03
C ASN A 66 -5.77 -6.19 -5.66
N HIS A 67 -6.58 -5.92 -4.65
CA HIS A 67 -6.38 -6.41 -3.28
C HIS A 67 -7.45 -7.41 -2.84
N LYS A 68 -7.07 -8.22 -1.86
CA LYS A 68 -7.93 -9.11 -1.08
C LYS A 68 -7.60 -8.92 0.40
N VAL A 69 -8.60 -9.05 1.25
CA VAL A 69 -8.49 -8.78 2.69
C VAL A 69 -8.82 -10.04 3.47
N ARG A 70 -8.27 -10.23 4.67
CA ARG A 70 -8.73 -11.26 5.61
C ARG A 70 -8.69 -10.74 7.05
N ALA A 71 -9.59 -11.22 7.89
CA ALA A 71 -9.56 -10.95 9.33
C ALA A 71 -8.37 -11.69 9.96
N GLN A 72 -7.65 -11.04 10.86
CA GLN A 72 -6.53 -11.61 11.61
C GLN A 72 -6.78 -11.45 13.11
N LEU A 73 -6.77 -12.57 13.82
CA LEU A 73 -6.63 -12.57 15.26
C LEU A 73 -5.14 -12.76 15.57
N VAL A 74 -4.50 -11.68 16.00
CA VAL A 74 -3.11 -11.66 16.46
C VAL A 74 -3.05 -12.28 17.84
N ARG A 75 -2.11 -13.19 18.05
CA ARG A 75 -1.99 -13.93 19.30
C ARG A 75 -0.58 -13.89 19.85
N ASP A 76 -0.44 -13.45 21.09
CA ASP A 76 0.85 -13.50 21.77
C ASP A 76 1.29 -14.96 22.00
N ALA A 77 2.58 -15.21 21.74
CA ALA A 77 3.24 -16.51 21.91
C ALA A 77 2.56 -17.69 21.18
N ALA A 78 1.76 -17.44 20.15
CA ALA A 78 1.10 -18.46 19.37
C ALA A 78 0.93 -18.07 17.90
N LYS A 79 0.50 -19.02 17.07
CA LYS A 79 0.19 -18.72 15.66
C LYS A 79 -1.12 -17.94 15.55
N ASP A 80 -1.06 -16.85 14.81
CA ASP A 80 -2.23 -16.06 14.41
C ASP A 80 -3.28 -16.91 13.71
N LYS A 81 -4.52 -16.46 13.81
CA LYS A 81 -5.66 -17.10 13.16
C LYS A 81 -6.30 -16.16 12.16
N PHE A 82 -6.68 -16.73 11.03
CA PHE A 82 -7.14 -15.97 9.89
C PHE A 82 -8.52 -16.44 9.45
N SER A 83 -9.28 -15.56 8.81
CA SER A 83 -10.33 -15.96 7.88
C SER A 83 -9.71 -16.35 6.53
N ASP A 84 -10.55 -16.89 5.64
CA ASP A 84 -10.23 -16.87 4.21
C ASP A 84 -10.10 -15.42 3.70
N TYR A 85 -9.36 -15.25 2.61
CA TYR A 85 -9.33 -13.98 1.91
C TYR A 85 -10.69 -13.69 1.26
N PHE A 86 -11.12 -12.45 1.34
CA PHE A 86 -12.34 -11.94 0.75
C PHE A 86 -12.08 -10.66 -0.05
N THR A 87 -12.95 -10.42 -1.00
CA THR A 87 -12.95 -9.25 -1.89
C THR A 87 -14.32 -8.56 -1.93
N THR A 88 -15.29 -9.10 -1.19
CA THR A 88 -16.64 -8.54 -1.13
C THR A 88 -16.70 -7.49 -0.03
N GLU A 89 -17.16 -6.31 -0.41
CA GLU A 89 -17.37 -5.18 0.50
C GLU A 89 -18.67 -5.32 1.30
N ASN A 90 -18.79 -4.56 2.39
CA ASN A 90 -19.98 -4.45 3.24
C ASN A 90 -20.47 -5.78 3.84
N LYS A 91 -19.56 -6.75 3.99
CA LYS A 91 -19.80 -8.03 4.67
C LYS A 91 -18.74 -8.26 5.74
N SER A 92 -19.18 -8.86 6.85
CA SER A 92 -18.31 -9.26 7.94
C SER A 92 -17.74 -10.65 7.69
N TYR A 93 -16.42 -10.76 7.75
CA TYR A 93 -15.68 -12.01 7.69
C TYR A 93 -14.98 -12.25 9.01
N TYR A 94 -14.84 -13.51 9.41
CA TYR A 94 -14.40 -13.87 10.76
C TYR A 94 -13.29 -14.91 10.72
N SER A 95 -12.31 -14.75 11.61
CA SER A 95 -11.41 -15.85 11.94
C SER A 95 -12.16 -16.94 12.71
N VAL A 96 -11.53 -18.11 12.79
CA VAL A 96 -11.99 -19.18 13.71
C VAL A 96 -11.95 -18.71 15.17
N TRP A 97 -12.83 -19.29 15.99
CA TRP A 97 -12.80 -19.12 17.44
C TRP A 97 -11.62 -19.88 18.03
N VAL A 98 -10.82 -19.23 18.87
CA VAL A 98 -9.71 -19.85 19.58
C VAL A 98 -9.53 -19.26 20.96
N THR A 99 -8.99 -20.07 21.86
CA THR A 99 -8.55 -19.58 23.18
C THR A 99 -7.23 -18.83 23.06
N CYS A 100 -7.15 -17.72 23.80
CA CYS A 100 -5.97 -16.91 23.98
C CYS A 100 -5.49 -17.01 25.42
N TYR A 101 -4.23 -17.38 25.64
CA TYR A 101 -3.66 -17.48 26.98
C TYR A 101 -3.11 -16.14 27.49
N ALA A 102 -2.65 -15.28 26.58
CA ALA A 102 -2.25 -13.90 26.81
C ALA A 102 -2.49 -13.11 25.51
N GLY A 103 -2.67 -11.79 25.64
CA GLY A 103 -2.74 -10.80 24.55
C GLY A 103 -3.32 -11.27 23.22
N CYS A 104 -4.59 -10.94 22.99
CA CYS A 104 -5.20 -11.11 21.67
C CYS A 104 -5.73 -9.79 21.16
N SER A 105 -5.35 -9.42 19.95
CA SER A 105 -5.87 -8.24 19.25
C SER A 105 -6.47 -8.65 17.91
N ASP A 106 -7.47 -7.89 17.49
CA ASP A 106 -7.97 -7.97 16.12
C ASP A 106 -7.13 -7.07 15.20
N ASP A 107 -7.01 -7.50 13.95
CA ASP A 107 -6.44 -6.74 12.85
C ASP A 107 -7.04 -7.28 11.53
N TYR A 108 -6.68 -6.67 10.41
CA TYR A 108 -6.96 -7.17 9.07
C TYR A 108 -5.70 -7.13 8.20
N GLN A 109 -5.51 -8.15 7.37
CA GLN A 109 -4.42 -8.18 6.40
C GLN A 109 -4.93 -7.87 5.00
N VAL A 110 -4.22 -6.98 4.31
CA VAL A 110 -4.42 -6.70 2.89
C VAL A 110 -3.29 -7.35 2.10
N ALA A 111 -3.64 -8.09 1.05
CA ALA A 111 -2.69 -8.71 0.13
C ALA A 111 -3.10 -8.46 -1.32
N SER A 112 -2.15 -8.52 -2.25
CA SER A 112 -2.46 -8.51 -3.68
C SER A 112 -3.24 -9.77 -4.09
N ARG A 113 -4.13 -9.63 -5.08
CA ARG A 113 -4.91 -10.75 -5.61
C ARG A 113 -4.00 -11.80 -6.25
#